data_AF-A0A257PD38-F1
#
_entry.id   AF-A0A257PD38-F1
#
_cell.length_a   1.000
_cell.length_b   1.000
_cell.length_c   1.000
_cell.angle_alpha   90.00
_cell.angle_beta   90.00
_cell.angle_gamma   90.00
#
_symmetry.space_group_name_H-M   'P 1'
#
loop_
_entity.id
_entity.type
_entity.pdbx_description
1 polymer ?
#
loop_
_entity_poly.entity_id
_entity_poly.type
_entity_poly.pdbx_seq_one_letter_code
_entity_poly.pdbx_strand_id
1 'polypeptide(L)'
;TTLESRATKSNEKALEKARAAIRDRLTQLAPVFLKNKYMLGEDFSMLDVAIAPLLWRLDHYGIDLPKSTLPLAKYAERIFQRPAYIEALTPSEKIMRK
;
A
#
# COMPACT_ATOMS: atom_id res chain seq x y z
N THR A 1 14.77 -1.67 -0.53
CA THR A 1 15.10 -3.11 -0.64
C THR A 1 15.40 -3.77 0.71
N THR A 2 14.79 -3.29 1.81
CA THR A 2 14.96 -3.84 3.16
C THR A 2 13.78 -4.71 3.62
N LEU A 3 12.65 -4.67 2.91
CA LEU A 3 11.43 -5.39 3.27
C LEU A 3 11.31 -6.77 2.58
N GLU A 4 12.10 -7.00 1.52
CA GLU A 4 12.05 -8.24 0.71
C GLU A 4 13.18 -9.23 1.05
N SER A 5 14.11 -8.87 1.94
CA SER A 5 15.26 -9.70 2.25
C SER A 5 14.86 -10.91 3.10
N ARG A 6 14.70 -12.07 2.44
CA ARG A 6 14.53 -13.40 3.06
C ARG A 6 15.79 -13.90 3.79
N ALA A 7 16.88 -13.13 3.77
CA ALA A 7 18.10 -13.44 4.49
C ALA A 7 18.46 -12.30 5.44
N THR A 8 18.98 -12.69 6.60
CA THR A 8 19.59 -11.88 7.67
C THR A 8 18.65 -11.37 8.75
N LYS A 9 18.90 -11.88 9.97
CA LYS A 9 18.35 -11.49 11.27
C LYS A 9 18.00 -10.01 11.28
N SER A 10 16.69 -9.75 11.31
CA SER A 10 16.12 -8.42 11.23
C SER A 10 16.66 -7.53 12.33
N ASN A 11 17.30 -6.43 11.95
CA ASN A 11 17.55 -5.33 12.88
C ASN A 11 16.18 -4.69 13.15
N GLU A 12 15.49 -5.14 14.19
CA GLU A 12 14.11 -4.75 14.53
C GLU A 12 13.89 -3.23 14.51
N LYS A 13 14.92 -2.48 14.96
CA LYS A 13 14.96 -1.01 14.90
C LYS A 13 14.88 -0.45 13.48
N ALA A 14 15.52 -1.11 12.51
CA ALA A 14 15.47 -0.71 11.10
C ALA A 14 14.11 -1.01 10.47
N LEU A 15 13.46 -2.12 10.87
CA LEU A 15 12.09 -2.45 10.44
C LEU A 15 11.08 -1.45 11.00
N GLU A 16 11.14 -1.13 12.30
CA GLU A 16 10.28 -0.10 12.90
C GLU A 16 10.46 1.27 12.22
N LYS A 17 11.70 1.68 11.98
CA LYS A 17 11.98 2.93 11.27
C LYS A 17 11.41 2.93 9.85
N ALA A 18 11.48 1.80 9.14
CA ALA A 18 10.90 1.67 7.81
C ALA A 18 9.36 1.73 7.84
N ARG A 19 8.72 1.05 8.80
CA ARG A 19 7.25 1.12 9.00
C ARG A 19 6.79 2.54 9.28
N ALA A 20 7.48 3.25 10.19
CA ALA A 20 7.17 4.64 10.51
C ALA A 20 7.33 5.55 9.28
N ALA A 21 8.43 5.41 8.54
CA ALA A 21 8.66 6.19 7.33
C ALA A 21 7.59 5.94 6.25
N ILE A 22 7.15 4.69 6.04
CA ILE A 22 6.08 4.36 5.09
C ILE A 22 4.76 4.98 5.55
N ARG A 23 4.39 4.81 6.83
CA ARG A 23 3.16 5.38 7.40
C ARG A 23 3.12 6.90 7.24
N ASP A 24 4.21 7.59 7.55
CA ASP A 24 4.27 9.05 7.45
C ASP A 24 4.16 9.52 5.99
N ARG A 25 4.84 8.84 5.06
CA ARG A 25 4.73 9.13 3.62
C ARG A 25 3.33 8.88 3.07
N LEU A 26 2.69 7.78 3.45
CA LEU A 26 1.32 7.47 3.04
C LEU A 26 0.33 8.49 3.62
N THR A 27 0.55 8.95 4.84
CA THR A 27 -0.26 10.00 5.47
C THR A 27 -0.13 11.34 4.75
N GLN A 28 1.08 11.70 4.32
CA GLN A 28 1.32 12.90 3.49
C GLN A 28 0.64 12.81 2.12
N LEU A 29 0.48 11.61 1.57
CA LEU A 29 -0.18 11.38 0.27
C LEU A 29 -1.71 11.34 0.37
N ALA A 30 -2.27 11.01 1.54
CA ALA A 30 -3.72 10.93 1.75
C ALA A 30 -4.54 12.14 1.20
N PRO A 31 -4.16 13.42 1.43
CA PRO A 31 -4.95 14.55 0.92
C PRO A 31 -4.95 14.68 -0.61
N VAL A 32 -4.00 14.09 -1.34
CA VAL A 32 -3.98 14.11 -2.81
C VAL A 32 -5.21 13.37 -3.36
N PHE A 33 -5.60 12.28 -2.71
CA PHE A 33 -6.75 11.44 -3.11
C PHE A 33 -8.12 12.05 -2.72
N LEU A 34 -8.15 13.23 -2.10
CA LEU A 34 -9.39 13.98 -1.88
C LEU A 34 -9.86 14.69 -3.15
N LYS A 35 -8.92 15.16 -3.97
CA LYS A 35 -9.21 15.87 -5.23
C LYS A 35 -9.04 14.97 -6.44
N ASN A 36 -8.11 14.01 -6.38
CA ASN A 36 -7.76 13.14 -7.50
C ASN A 36 -8.28 11.73 -7.26
N LYS A 37 -8.80 11.09 -8.32
CA LYS A 37 -9.30 9.70 -8.28
C LYS A 37 -8.14 8.68 -8.22
N TYR A 38 -7.03 9.01 -8.86
CA TYR A 38 -5.79 8.25 -8.98
C TYR A 38 -4.58 9.18 -8.78
N MET A 39 -3.37 8.64 -8.74
CA MET A 39 -2.16 9.40 -8.38
C MET A 39 -1.92 10.62 -9.27
N LEU A 40 -2.23 10.51 -10.58
CA LEU A 40 -2.03 11.56 -11.59
C LEU A 40 -3.32 12.26 -12.04
N GLY A 41 -4.39 12.19 -11.24
CA GLY A 41 -5.67 12.86 -11.56
C GLY A 41 -6.82 11.88 -11.66
N GLU A 42 -7.52 11.86 -12.80
CA GLU A 42 -8.70 11.01 -13.01
C GLU A 42 -8.41 9.72 -13.77
N ASP A 43 -7.23 9.62 -14.39
CA ASP A 43 -6.80 8.48 -15.18
C ASP A 43 -5.95 7.49 -14.38
N PHE A 44 -6.18 6.21 -14.64
CA PHE A 44 -5.40 5.13 -14.06
C PHE A 44 -4.04 5.04 -14.75
N SER A 45 -2.96 5.06 -13.97
CA SER A 45 -1.59 5.13 -14.47
C SER A 45 -0.69 4.03 -13.88
N MET A 46 0.54 3.92 -14.41
CA MET A 46 1.54 2.97 -13.89
C MET A 46 1.89 3.24 -12.42
N LEU A 47 1.76 4.48 -11.92
CA LEU A 47 2.01 4.80 -10.50
C LEU A 47 1.02 4.06 -9.61
N ASP A 48 -0.23 3.95 -10.03
CA ASP A 48 -1.28 3.26 -9.29
C ASP A 48 -1.03 1.75 -9.23
N VAL A 49 -0.51 1.18 -10.31
CA VAL A 49 -0.07 -0.23 -10.36
C VAL A 49 1.11 -0.46 -9.41
N ALA A 50 2.08 0.46 -9.37
CA ALA A 50 3.28 0.31 -8.56
C ALA A 50 3.00 0.39 -7.05
N ILE A 51 2.07 1.24 -6.61
CA ILE A 51 1.74 1.40 -5.19
C ILE A 51 0.76 0.35 -4.67
N ALA A 52 -0.07 -0.24 -5.52
CA ALA A 52 -1.12 -1.17 -5.10
C ALA A 52 -0.60 -2.40 -4.31
N PRO A 53 0.47 -3.11 -4.71
CA PRO A 53 1.02 -4.23 -3.93
C PRO A 53 1.56 -3.81 -2.55
N LEU A 54 2.04 -2.57 -2.42
CA LEU A 54 2.46 -2.03 -1.12
C LEU A 54 1.25 -1.84 -0.22
N LEU A 55 0.17 -1.25 -0.75
CA LEU A 55 -1.08 -1.03 -0.02
C LEU A 55 -1.75 -2.35 0.37
N TRP A 56 -1.67 -3.38 -0.49
CA TRP A 56 -2.22 -4.71 -0.20
C TRP A 56 -1.52 -5.39 0.98
N ARG A 57 -0.23 -5.12 1.19
CA ARG A 57 0.60 -5.78 2.21
C ARG A 57 0.78 -4.95 3.49
N LEU A 58 0.08 -3.83 3.66
CA LEU A 58 0.21 -3.00 4.86
C LEU A 58 -0.11 -3.77 6.14
N ASP A 59 -1.18 -4.58 6.10
CA ASP A 59 -1.59 -5.44 7.21
C ASP A 59 -0.52 -6.50 7.52
N HIS A 60 -0.01 -7.16 6.48
CA HIS A 60 1.08 -8.13 6.59
C HIS A 60 2.36 -7.53 7.20
N TYR A 61 2.65 -6.26 6.93
CA TYR A 61 3.80 -5.56 7.50
C TYR A 61 3.55 -4.97 8.90
N GLY A 62 2.32 -5.04 9.42
CA GLY A 62 1.91 -4.45 10.69
C GLY A 62 1.94 -2.91 10.68
N ILE A 63 1.65 -2.30 9.53
CA ILE A 63 1.61 -0.84 9.37
C ILE A 63 0.16 -0.39 9.54
N ASP A 64 -0.20 0.06 10.75
CA ASP A 64 -1.51 0.66 11.00
C ASP A 64 -1.55 2.09 10.47
N LEU A 65 -2.57 2.39 9.66
CA LEU A 65 -2.78 3.72 9.10
C LEU A 65 -3.83 4.48 9.92
N PRO A 66 -3.56 5.74 10.32
CA PRO A 66 -4.50 6.54 11.09
C PRO A 66 -5.74 6.89 10.25
N LYS A 67 -6.87 7.19 10.91
CA LYS A 67 -8.15 7.55 10.26
C LYS A 67 -8.06 8.68 9.24
N SER A 68 -7.07 9.59 9.38
CA SER A 68 -6.78 10.66 8.42
C SER A 68 -6.40 10.16 7.02
N THR A 69 -6.01 8.88 6.90
CA THR A 69 -5.69 8.22 5.62
C THR A 69 -6.90 7.58 4.95
N LEU A 70 -8.12 7.81 5.44
CA LEU A 70 -9.35 7.28 4.82
C LEU A 70 -9.44 7.53 3.29
N PRO A 71 -9.03 8.69 2.73
CA PRO A 71 -9.02 8.90 1.27
C PRO A 71 -8.08 7.93 0.54
N LEU A 72 -6.91 7.65 1.13
CA LEU A 72 -5.95 6.66 0.61
C LEU A 72 -6.54 5.25 0.66
N ALA A 73 -7.24 4.89 1.75
CA ALA A 73 -7.90 3.59 1.88
C ALA A 73 -8.99 3.39 0.80
N LYS A 74 -9.81 4.43 0.55
CA LYS A 74 -10.81 4.42 -0.54
C LYS A 74 -10.16 4.29 -1.93
N TYR A 75 -9.03 4.94 -2.13
CA TYR A 75 -8.23 4.82 -3.35
C TYR A 75 -7.70 3.39 -3.54
N ALA A 76 -7.17 2.78 -2.48
CA ALA A 76 -6.66 1.40 -2.51
C ALA A 76 -7.78 0.41 -2.88
N GLU A 77 -8.92 0.49 -2.18
CA GLU A 77 -10.13 -0.31 -2.46
C GLU A 77 -10.56 -0.23 -3.93
N ARG A 78 -10.55 0.98 -4.52
CA ARG A 78 -10.90 1.18 -5.93
C ARG A 78 -9.98 0.41 -6.87
N ILE A 79 -8.67 0.37 -6.60
CA ILE A 79 -7.72 -0.39 -7.43
C ILE A 79 -7.94 -1.89 -7.24
N PHE A 80 -8.16 -2.31 -5.99
CA PHE A 80 -8.36 -3.72 -5.64
C PHE A 80 -9.64 -4.33 -6.22
N GLN A 81 -10.66 -3.51 -6.47
CA GLN A 81 -11.90 -3.95 -7.13
C GLN A 81 -11.77 -4.12 -8.65
N ARG A 82 -10.66 -3.72 -9.28
CA ARG A 82 -10.48 -3.88 -10.73
C ARG A 82 -10.26 -5.36 -11.06
N PRO A 83 -10.97 -5.93 -12.05
CA PRO A 83 -10.84 -7.34 -12.42
C PRO A 83 -9.40 -7.71 -12.78
N ALA A 84 -8.73 -6.86 -13.57
CA ALA A 84 -7.32 -7.04 -13.92
C ALA A 84 -6.38 -7.13 -12.70
N TYR A 85 -6.70 -6.46 -11.59
CA TYR A 85 -5.91 -6.57 -10.36
C TYR A 85 -6.18 -7.90 -9.65
N ILE A 86 -7.46 -8.29 -9.53
CA ILE A 86 -7.88 -9.54 -8.89
C ILE A 86 -7.34 -10.78 -9.63
N GLU A 87 -7.25 -10.70 -10.96
CA GLU A 87 -6.68 -11.73 -11.82
C GLU A 87 -5.15 -11.80 -11.71
N ALA A 88 -4.49 -10.66 -11.53
CA ALA A 88 -3.04 -10.59 -11.35
C ALA A 88 -2.57 -11.09 -9.97
N LEU A 89 -3.45 -11.10 -8.96
CA LEU A 89 -3.11 -11.57 -7.62
C LEU A 89 -2.92 -13.09 -7.58
N THR A 90 -1.78 -13.51 -7.05
CA THR A 90 -1.52 -14.93 -6.78
C THR A 90 -2.40 -15.45 -5.63
N PRO A 91 -2.66 -16.78 -5.55
CA PRO A 91 -3.44 -17.36 -4.45
C PRO A 91 -2.87 -17.01 -3.07
N SER A 92 -1.54 -16.97 -2.93
CA SER A 92 -0.85 -16.59 -1.70
C SER A 92 -1.14 -15.15 -1.27
N GLU A 93 -1.22 -14.22 -2.23
CA GLU A 93 -1.51 -12.82 -1.95
C GLU A 93 -2.97 -12.60 -1.59
N LYS A 94 -3.91 -13.35 -2.19
CA LYS A 94 -5.34 -13.29 -1.83
C LYS A 94 -5.58 -13.64 -0.36
N ILE A 95 -4.74 -14.50 0.24
CA ILE A 95 -4.85 -14.90 1.64
C ILE A 95 -4.32 -13.81 2.60
N MET A 96 -3.48 -12.88 2.13
CA MET A 96 -2.92 -11.79 2.95
C MET A 96 -3.98 -10.77 3.38
N ARG A 97 -5.18 -10.81 2.78
CA ARG A 97 -6.30 -9.92 3.08
C ARG A 97 -7.51 -10.80 3.39
N LYS A 98 -7.67 -11.19 4.65
CA LYS A 98 -8.78 -12.00 5.17
C LYS A 98 -9.42 -11.31 6.35
#